data_AF-A0A6I6C6H1-F1
#
_entry.id   AF-A0A6I6C6H1-F1
#
_cell.length_a   1.000
_cell.length_b   1.000
_cell.length_c   1.000
_cell.angle_alpha   90.00
_cell.angle_beta   90.00
_cell.angle_gamma   90.00
#
_symmetry.space_group_name_H-M   'P 1'
#
loop_
_entity.id
_entity.type
_entity.pdbx_description
1 polymer ?
#
loop_
_entity_poly.entity_id
_entity_poly.type
_entity_poly.pdbx_seq_one_letter_code
_entity_poly.pdbx_strand_id
1 'polypeptide(L)'
;MIENLYLLLDKIILNALPKESTYIFKKQLETKDEYKFILLIDEKVSNSKLFKKNSLIKTILDALNLEVSKYEKKISIDVEVYDELG
;
A
#
# COMPACT_ATOMS: atom_id res chain seq x y z
N MET A 1 -8.70 -9.58 -12.26
CA MET A 1 -8.10 -10.00 -10.96
C MET A 1 -7.36 -8.86 -10.29
N ILE A 2 -6.38 -8.22 -10.94
CA ILE A 2 -5.64 -7.09 -10.37
C ILE A 2 -6.54 -5.90 -9.95
N GLU A 3 -7.66 -5.68 -10.64
CA GLU A 3 -8.60 -4.61 -10.29
C GLU A 3 -9.32 -4.86 -8.97
N ASN A 4 -9.77 -6.08 -8.71
CA ASN A 4 -10.39 -6.43 -7.43
C ASN A 4 -9.37 -6.35 -6.30
N LEU A 5 -8.14 -6.80 -6.56
CA LEU A 5 -7.04 -6.69 -5.61
C LEU A 5 -6.73 -5.23 -5.29
N TYR A 6 -6.68 -4.37 -6.32
CA TYR A 6 -6.49 -2.93 -6.15
C TYR A 6 -7.59 -2.30 -5.30
N LEU A 7 -8.87 -2.58 -5.59
CA LEU A 7 -10.00 -2.04 -4.81
C LEU A 7 -10.00 -2.53 -3.36
N LEU A 8 -9.58 -3.77 -3.13
CA LEU A 8 -9.47 -4.34 -1.79
C LEU A 8 -8.33 -3.70 -1.01
N LEU A 9 -7.16 -3.55 -1.65
CA LEU A 9 -6.00 -2.85 -1.11
C LEU A 9 -6.31 -1.38 -0.79
N ASP A 10 -6.94 -0.67 -1.71
CA ASP A 10 -7.32 0.74 -1.55
C ASP A 10 -8.24 0.92 -0.34
N LYS A 11 -9.25 0.03 -0.17
CA LYS A 11 -10.12 0.04 1.01
C LYS A 11 -9.37 -0.26 2.31
N ILE A 12 -8.42 -1.20 2.31
CA ILE A 12 -7.63 -1.52 3.51
C ILE A 12 -6.77 -0.32 3.88
N ILE A 13 -6.09 0.29 2.91
CA ILE A 13 -5.25 1.47 3.10
C ILE A 13 -6.10 2.64 3.61
N LEU A 14 -7.26 2.90 3.03
CA LEU A 14 -8.20 3.94 3.48
C LEU A 14 -8.63 3.76 4.94
N ASN A 15 -8.88 2.52 5.37
CA ASN A 15 -9.27 2.22 6.76
C ASN A 15 -8.08 2.22 7.73
N ALA A 16 -6.88 1.93 7.24
CA ALA A 16 -5.66 1.92 8.04
C ALA A 16 -5.08 3.32 8.25
N LEU A 17 -5.30 4.23 7.29
CA LEU A 17 -4.82 5.61 7.35
C LEU A 17 -5.74 6.49 8.22
N PRO A 18 -5.18 7.50 8.90
CA PRO A 18 -5.97 8.53 9.55
C PRO A 18 -6.91 9.25 8.56
N LYS A 19 -8.09 9.68 9.01
CA LYS A 19 -9.09 10.34 8.14
C LYS A 19 -8.61 11.66 7.52
N GLU A 20 -7.65 12.32 8.15
CA GLU A 20 -7.10 13.61 7.71
C GLU A 20 -5.87 13.44 6.80
N SER A 21 -5.53 12.20 6.46
CA SER A 21 -4.37 11.86 5.67
C SER A 21 -4.65 11.97 4.19
N THR A 22 -3.79 12.69 3.48
CA THR A 22 -3.79 12.67 2.02
C THR A 22 -2.87 11.54 1.55
N TYR A 23 -3.39 10.68 0.69
CA TYR A 23 -2.63 9.60 0.09
C TYR A 23 -3.06 9.40 -1.36
N ILE A 24 -2.14 8.85 -2.15
CA ILE A 24 -2.41 8.43 -3.52
C ILE A 24 -1.96 6.98 -3.64
N PHE A 25 -2.91 6.08 -3.84
CA PHE A 25 -2.64 4.68 -4.14
C PHE A 25 -2.82 4.42 -5.64
N LYS A 26 -1.82 3.85 -6.30
CA LYS A 26 -1.85 3.61 -7.75
C LYS A 26 -1.29 2.24 -8.11
N LYS A 27 -1.84 1.66 -9.18
CA LYS A 27 -1.25 0.50 -9.86
C LYS A 27 0.00 0.97 -10.58
N GLN A 28 1.13 0.31 -10.37
CA GLN A 28 2.38 0.68 -11.01
C GLN A 28 2.66 -0.23 -12.21
N LEU A 29 2.69 -1.55 -11.99
CA LEU A 29 2.98 -2.55 -13.03
C LEU A 29 2.39 -3.90 -12.65
N GLU A 30 1.91 -4.63 -13.67
CA GLU A 30 1.67 -6.07 -13.56
C GLU A 30 2.75 -6.81 -14.34
N THR A 31 3.46 -7.72 -13.68
CA THR A 31 4.39 -8.66 -14.32
C THR A 31 3.81 -10.06 -14.31
N LYS A 32 4.54 -11.03 -14.87
CA LYS A 32 4.14 -12.45 -14.80
C LYS A 32 4.14 -13.00 -13.38
N ASP A 33 5.01 -12.46 -12.51
CA ASP A 33 5.27 -13.02 -11.18
C ASP A 33 4.83 -12.08 -10.04
N GLU A 34 4.47 -10.84 -10.35
CA GLU A 34 4.25 -9.81 -9.34
C GLU A 34 3.23 -8.74 -9.75
N TYR A 35 2.42 -8.34 -8.78
CA TYR A 35 1.59 -7.14 -8.80
C TYR A 35 2.27 -6.01 -8.02
N LYS A 36 2.70 -4.96 -8.74
CA LYS A 36 3.32 -3.77 -8.15
C LYS A 36 2.34 -2.62 -8.01
N PHE A 37 2.30 -2.05 -6.81
CA PHE A 37 1.54 -0.87 -6.48
C PHE A 37 2.44 0.18 -5.85
N ILE A 38 2.03 1.44 -5.92
CA ILE A 38 2.69 2.55 -5.27
C ILE A 38 1.71 3.26 -4.35
N LEU A 39 2.14 3.52 -3.12
CA LEU A 39 1.42 4.30 -2.13
C LEU A 39 2.23 5.55 -1.82
N LEU A 40 1.72 6.69 -2.27
CA LEU A 40 2.24 8.00 -1.93
C LEU A 40 1.50 8.50 -0.70
N ILE A 41 2.25 8.89 0.33
CA ILE A 41 1.71 9.45 1.57
C ILE A 41 2.35 10.81 1.86
N ASP A 42 1.62 11.66 2.57
CA ASP A 42 2.18 12.91 3.06
C ASP A 42 3.17 12.69 4.21
N GLU A 43 3.99 13.72 4.46
CA GLU A 43 4.99 13.68 5.53
C GLU A 43 4.36 13.51 6.92
N LYS A 44 3.14 14.03 7.14
CA LYS A 44 2.43 13.89 8.43
C LYS A 44 2.06 12.43 8.71
N VAL A 45 1.58 11.71 7.70
CA VAL A 45 1.31 10.26 7.78
C VAL A 45 2.58 9.49 8.01
N SER A 46 3.65 9.80 7.26
CA SER A 46 4.96 9.16 7.43
C SER A 46 5.47 9.32 8.87
N ASN A 47 5.29 10.51 9.44
CA ASN A 47 5.68 10.83 10.80
C ASN A 47 4.76 10.25 11.89
N SER A 48 3.60 9.70 11.52
CA SER A 48 2.71 9.02 12.45
C SER A 48 3.37 7.74 13.00
N LYS A 49 3.06 7.40 14.25
CA LYS A 49 3.57 6.16 14.89
C LYS A 49 3.24 4.89 14.08
N LEU A 50 2.19 4.94 13.26
CA LEU A 50 1.73 3.84 12.41
C LEU A 50 2.71 3.55 11.26
N PHE A 51 3.30 4.59 10.66
CA PHE A 51 4.24 4.45 9.54
C PHE A 51 5.71 4.43 9.96
N LYS A 52 6.08 5.08 11.08
CA LYS A 52 7.46 5.11 11.60
C LYS A 52 8.12 3.75 11.84
N LYS A 53 7.36 2.67 11.92
CA LYS A 53 7.89 1.31 12.08
C LYS A 53 7.84 0.46 10.81
N ASN A 54 7.39 0.99 9.66
CA ASN A 54 7.09 0.21 8.46
C ASN A 54 6.11 -0.96 8.72
N SER A 55 5.45 -0.98 9.88
CA SER A 55 4.76 -2.17 10.36
C SER A 55 3.41 -2.33 9.69
N LEU A 56 2.71 -1.25 9.37
CA LEU A 56 1.35 -1.33 8.86
C LEU A 56 1.31 -1.86 7.43
N ILE A 57 2.11 -1.27 6.55
CA ILE A 57 2.23 -1.72 5.15
C ILE A 57 2.82 -3.13 5.09
N LYS A 58 3.84 -3.42 5.91
CA LYS A 58 4.41 -4.77 5.98
C LYS A 58 3.38 -5.80 6.49
N THR A 59 2.60 -5.49 7.53
CA THR A 59 1.53 -6.38 8.00
C THR A 59 0.43 -6.57 6.95
N ILE A 60 0.04 -5.52 6.22
CA ILE A 60 -0.93 -5.63 5.12
C ILE A 60 -0.38 -6.53 4.02
N LEU A 61 0.89 -6.32 3.63
CA LEU A 61 1.57 -7.14 2.63
C LEU A 61 1.76 -8.59 3.07
N ASP A 62 2.08 -8.83 4.35
CA ASP A 62 2.24 -10.17 4.91
C ASP A 62 0.88 -10.90 4.97
N ALA A 63 -0.17 -10.23 5.45
CA ALA A 63 -1.53 -10.79 5.49
C ALA A 63 -2.04 -11.09 4.07
N LEU A 64 -1.80 -10.18 3.13
CA LEU A 64 -2.18 -10.39 1.75
C LEU A 64 -1.34 -11.46 1.10
N ASN A 65 -0.01 -11.49 1.21
CA ASN A 65 0.79 -12.57 0.63
C ASN A 65 0.46 -13.94 1.26
N LEU A 66 -0.03 -14.00 2.50
CA LEU A 66 -0.57 -15.21 3.10
C LEU A 66 -1.88 -15.65 2.42
N GLU A 67 -2.85 -14.75 2.24
CA GLU A 67 -4.10 -15.03 1.51
C GLU A 67 -3.89 -15.23 -0.01
N VAL A 68 -2.88 -14.56 -0.56
CA VAL A 68 -2.59 -14.41 -1.99
C VAL A 68 -1.57 -15.45 -2.47
N SER A 69 -1.08 -16.33 -1.59
CA SER A 69 -0.43 -17.59 -2.00
C SER A 69 -1.26 -18.41 -3.00
N LYS A 70 -2.58 -18.11 -3.11
CA LYS A 70 -3.51 -18.62 -4.13
C LYS A 70 -3.40 -18.01 -5.54
N TYR A 71 -2.75 -16.86 -5.74
CA TYR A 71 -2.78 -16.12 -7.01
C TYR A 71 -1.52 -16.28 -7.87
N GLU A 72 -0.59 -17.18 -7.52
CA GLU A 72 0.68 -17.45 -8.21
C GLU A 72 1.64 -16.24 -8.38
N LYS A 73 1.20 -15.02 -8.05
CA LYS A 73 1.98 -13.77 -8.12
C LYS A 73 2.13 -13.12 -6.75
N LYS A 74 3.30 -12.56 -6.47
CA LYS A 74 3.56 -11.77 -5.25
C LYS A 74 2.92 -10.39 -5.34
N ILE A 75 2.60 -9.80 -4.19
CA ILE A 75 2.18 -8.40 -4.10
C ILE A 75 3.30 -7.59 -3.48
N SER A 76 3.63 -6.48 -4.12
CA SER A 76 4.58 -5.49 -3.64
C SER A 76 3.96 -4.09 -3.68
N ILE A 77 4.14 -3.34 -2.60
CA ILE A 77 3.71 -1.94 -2.47
C ILE A 77 4.95 -1.11 -2.14
N ASP A 78 5.36 -0.25 -3.06
CA ASP A 78 6.37 0.78 -2.80
C ASP A 78 5.71 1.96 -2.10
N VAL A 79 6.29 2.40 -0.98
CA VAL A 79 5.78 3.53 -0.20
C VAL A 79 6.71 4.70 -0.40
N GLU A 80 6.19 5.77 -1.00
CA GLU A 80 6.93 7.02 -1.19
C GLU A 80 6.29 8.12 -0.34
N VAL A 81 7.13 8.90 0.32
CA VAL A 81 6.69 10.08 1.07
C VAL A 81 6.87 11.25 0.13
N TYR A 82 5.77 11.92 -0.23
CA TYR A 82 5.88 13.20 -0.90
C TYR A 82 5.87 14.28 0.16
N ASP A 83 6.98 15.00 0.21
CA ASP A 83 7.06 16.26 0.92
C ASP A 83 6.43 17.29 -0.02
N GLU A 84 5.28 17.87 0.35
CA GLU A 84 4.88 19.13 -0.26
C GLU A 84 5.91 20.17 0.16
N LEU A 85 7.05 20.20 -0.54
CA LEU A 85 7.98 21.31 -0.46
C LEU A 85 7.25 22.56 -0.96
N GLY A 86 6.73 23.31 0.01
CA GLY A 86 6.75 24.78 0.12
C GLY A 86 6.26 25.60 -1.05
#